data_AF-A0A2E5EAT9-F1
#
_entry.id   AF-A0A2E5EAT9-F1
#
_cell.length_a   1.000
_cell.length_b   1.000
_cell.length_c   1.000
_cell.angle_alpha   90.00
_cell.angle_beta   90.00
_cell.angle_gamma   90.00
#
_symmetry.space_group_name_H-M   'P 1'
#
loop_
_entity.id
_entity.type
_entity.pdbx_description
1 polymer ?
#
loop_
_entity_poly.entity_id
_entity_poly.type
_entity_poly.pdbx_seq_one_letter_code
_entity_poly.pdbx_strand_id
1 'polypeptide(L)'
;MINSLLIFILSLTVMSDDVVVLRDGLGERTGAILASDESSLRLQDANEQLVQIPWDQVRDIRLGSGAALQDQLKNRLDRATRIWRARSRLQRGDHALAEPIFAELFEADPTRSNETDLIIAEGLLRCRLERGAMEDALLPALEVSRLLRLGVTTDRYSDLVPVYDPDQPLCHFLPPVWVDDSKVPRLIRHLDSWDSGGDSTLSDVAGQYRFLLENRLGTISPNAGDMPDSPVRSADGESGSELLRWSILSRDESPDVRRRTRVRMQSQLDRQPGWKKAWLHFLLGISLLEEDGDGLRRQGLVQLAWLPARYSNEQPYLSGIAMAIMANELARQGKIDAARRLYAELKERFPDHPVFSSAKYMTGEWIEGDMIR
;
A
#
# COMPACT_ATOMS: atom_id res chain seq x y z
N MET A 1 43.83 43.41 -18.52
CA MET A 1 43.18 42.75 -19.66
C MET A 1 41.70 42.69 -19.36
N ILE A 2 40.92 43.51 -20.05
CA ILE A 2 39.48 43.70 -19.85
C ILE A 2 38.79 42.85 -20.92
N ASN A 3 38.10 41.79 -20.54
CA ASN A 3 37.28 41.01 -21.46
C ASN A 3 35.89 41.65 -21.53
N SER A 4 35.62 42.29 -22.66
CA SER A 4 34.34 42.88 -23.03
C SER A 4 33.27 41.81 -23.16
N LEU A 5 32.26 41.89 -22.29
CA LEU A 5 31.01 41.14 -22.38
C LEU A 5 30.12 41.84 -23.40
N LEU A 6 30.00 41.27 -24.60
CA LEU A 6 29.10 41.74 -25.65
C LEU A 6 27.71 41.12 -25.40
N ILE A 7 26.77 41.93 -24.91
CA ILE A 7 25.35 41.56 -24.79
C ILE A 7 24.69 41.86 -26.14
N PHE A 8 24.36 40.81 -26.90
CA PHE A 8 23.47 40.89 -28.05
C PHE A 8 22.03 40.68 -27.56
N ILE A 9 21.26 41.75 -27.40
CA ILE A 9 19.80 41.68 -27.27
C ILE A 9 19.23 41.74 -28.68
N LEU A 10 18.86 40.57 -29.20
CA LEU A 10 18.05 40.42 -30.40
C LEU A 10 17.18 39.16 -30.18
N SER A 11 16.18 39.31 -29.31
CA SER A 11 15.18 38.28 -29.05
C SER A 11 13.86 38.73 -29.66
N LEU A 12 13.73 38.59 -30.98
CA LEU A 12 12.42 38.31 -31.56
C LEU A 12 12.14 36.84 -31.24
N THR A 13 11.65 36.59 -30.02
CA THR A 13 11.12 35.29 -29.62
C THR A 13 9.88 35.08 -30.47
N VAL A 14 10.02 34.32 -31.56
CA VAL A 14 8.86 33.72 -32.20
C VAL A 14 8.30 32.78 -31.14
N MET A 15 7.27 33.23 -30.42
CA MET A 15 6.54 32.36 -29.52
C MET A 15 6.01 31.20 -30.37
N SER A 16 6.41 29.97 -30.06
CA SER A 16 5.75 28.82 -30.66
C SER A 16 4.33 28.79 -30.11
N ASP A 17 3.34 28.77 -31.01
CA ASP A 17 1.93 28.61 -30.65
C ASP A 17 1.63 27.12 -30.40
N ASP A 18 2.39 26.46 -29.51
CA ASP A 18 2.11 25.07 -29.16
C ASP A 18 0.85 25.03 -28.30
N VAL A 19 -0.06 24.12 -28.62
CA VAL A 19 -1.34 23.94 -27.92
C VAL A 19 -1.36 22.58 -27.25
N VAL A 20 -1.42 22.59 -25.92
CA VAL A 20 -1.58 21.41 -25.08
C VAL A 20 -3.05 21.26 -24.73
N VAL A 21 -3.67 20.19 -25.22
CA VAL A 21 -5.07 19.91 -24.97
C VAL A 21 -5.18 19.03 -23.72
N LEU A 22 -5.96 19.47 -22.74
CA LEU A 22 -6.06 18.79 -21.45
C LEU A 22 -7.29 17.89 -21.36
N ARG A 23 -7.22 16.90 -20.46
CA ARG A 23 -8.30 15.98 -20.10
C ARG A 23 -9.19 16.59 -19.01
N ASP A 24 -10.21 15.84 -18.62
CA ASP A 24 -11.09 16.13 -17.48
C ASP A 24 -11.78 17.51 -17.53
N GLY A 25 -12.02 18.02 -18.75
CA GLY A 25 -12.67 19.32 -18.95
C GLY A 25 -11.77 20.53 -18.66
N LEU A 26 -10.46 20.33 -18.46
CA LEU A 26 -9.50 21.40 -18.13
C LEU A 26 -9.16 22.35 -19.30
N GLY A 27 -9.72 22.11 -20.49
CA GLY A 27 -9.58 22.99 -21.66
C GLY A 27 -8.28 22.79 -22.43
N GLU A 28 -7.74 23.89 -22.98
CA GLU A 28 -6.47 23.92 -23.72
C GLU A 28 -5.53 24.95 -23.07
N ARG A 29 -4.22 24.72 -23.17
CA ARG A 29 -3.16 25.65 -22.76
C ARG A 29 -2.29 25.96 -23.97
N THR A 30 -2.02 27.25 -24.20
CA THR A 30 -1.17 27.72 -25.30
C THR A 30 0.12 28.28 -24.74
N GLY A 31 1.25 27.93 -25.36
CA GLY A 31 2.57 28.40 -24.94
C GLY A 31 3.69 27.65 -25.64
N ALA A 32 4.93 27.92 -25.24
CA ALA A 32 6.09 27.20 -25.74
C ALA A 32 6.39 25.98 -24.88
N ILE A 33 6.47 24.78 -25.48
CA ILE A 33 6.90 23.59 -24.75
C ILE A 33 8.42 23.67 -24.55
N LEU A 34 8.84 23.83 -23.29
CA LEU A 34 10.26 24.00 -22.96
C LEU A 34 10.98 22.67 -22.78
N ALA A 35 10.31 21.71 -22.13
CA ALA A 35 10.87 20.42 -21.82
C ALA A 35 9.75 19.40 -21.57
N SER A 36 10.08 18.13 -21.77
CA SER A 36 9.22 17.01 -21.42
C SER A 36 10.07 15.92 -20.79
N ASP A 37 9.69 15.46 -19.60
CA ASP A 37 10.36 14.33 -18.94
C ASP A 37 9.37 13.16 -18.75
N GLU A 38 9.76 12.12 -18.01
CA GLU A 38 8.91 10.96 -17.71
C GLU A 38 7.63 11.34 -16.93
N SER A 39 7.67 12.48 -16.23
CA SER A 39 6.66 12.85 -15.24
C SER A 39 5.64 13.85 -15.73
N SER A 40 6.10 14.81 -16.52
CA SER A 40 5.32 15.99 -16.85
C SER A 40 5.82 16.68 -18.12
N LEU A 41 4.94 17.53 -18.63
CA LEU A 41 5.22 18.49 -19.69
C LEU A 41 5.43 19.86 -19.05
N ARG A 42 6.52 20.56 -19.40
CA ARG A 42 6.77 21.94 -18.95
C ARG A 42 6.46 22.90 -20.10
N LEU A 43 5.49 23.77 -19.85
CA LEU A 43 4.99 24.76 -20.79
C LEU A 43 5.28 26.16 -20.24
N GLN A 44 5.78 27.07 -21.08
CA GLN A 44 5.79 28.50 -20.76
C GLN A 44 4.61 29.18 -21.44
N ASP A 45 3.68 29.70 -20.65
CA ASP A 45 2.46 30.33 -21.19
C ASP A 45 2.71 31.74 -21.76
N ALA A 46 1.66 32.37 -22.30
CA ALA A 46 1.72 33.72 -22.86
C ALA A 46 2.11 34.81 -21.84
N ASN A 47 2.00 34.55 -20.54
CA ASN A 47 2.41 35.45 -19.45
C ASN A 47 3.82 35.12 -18.95
N GLU A 48 4.60 34.33 -19.70
CA GLU A 48 5.92 33.83 -19.35
C GLU A 48 5.95 32.93 -18.10
N GLN A 49 4.80 32.46 -17.61
CA GLN A 49 4.72 31.59 -16.45
C GLN A 49 5.07 30.14 -16.82
N LEU A 50 5.93 29.53 -16.03
CA LEU A 50 6.26 28.12 -16.14
C LEU A 50 5.15 27.27 -15.50
N VAL A 51 4.48 26.49 -16.32
CA VAL A 51 3.42 25.55 -15.92
C VAL A 51 3.93 24.13 -16.10
N GLN A 52 3.83 23.33 -15.05
CA GLN A 52 4.09 21.90 -15.09
C GLN A 52 2.77 21.15 -15.19
N ILE A 53 2.62 20.32 -16.23
CA ILE A 53 1.39 19.59 -16.53
C ILE A 53 1.68 18.08 -16.42
N PRO A 54 1.08 17.37 -15.45
CA PRO A 54 1.21 15.92 -15.33
C PRO A 54 0.72 15.19 -16.59
N TRP A 55 1.39 14.11 -16.98
CA TRP A 55 1.06 13.39 -18.22
C TRP A 55 -0.36 12.81 -18.22
N ASP A 56 -0.91 12.44 -17.08
CA ASP A 56 -2.28 11.93 -16.98
C ASP A 56 -3.35 12.98 -17.38
N GLN A 57 -3.02 14.27 -17.36
CA GLN A 57 -3.88 15.36 -17.83
C GLN A 57 -3.70 15.70 -19.31
N VAL A 58 -2.60 15.29 -19.97
CA VAL A 58 -2.33 15.68 -21.36
C VAL A 58 -3.07 14.77 -22.33
N ARG A 59 -4.09 15.30 -23.04
CA ARG A 59 -4.87 14.57 -24.05
C ARG A 59 -4.15 14.52 -25.40
N ASP A 60 -3.67 15.67 -25.85
CA ASP A 60 -3.11 15.87 -27.19
C ASP A 60 -2.17 17.08 -27.17
N ILE A 61 -1.22 17.13 -28.11
CA ILE A 61 -0.28 18.25 -28.27
C ILE A 61 -0.22 18.62 -29.75
N ARG A 62 -0.52 19.88 -30.06
CA ARG A 62 -0.41 20.45 -31.40
C ARG A 62 0.78 21.39 -31.42
N LEU A 63 1.82 21.01 -32.16
CA LEU A 63 3.05 21.81 -32.27
C LEU A 63 2.92 22.84 -33.41
N GLY A 64 3.33 24.08 -33.15
CA GLY A 64 3.31 25.15 -34.16
C GLY A 64 4.39 24.95 -35.25
N SER A 65 5.55 24.39 -34.89
CA SER A 65 6.62 24.03 -35.82
C SER A 65 7.60 23.04 -35.18
N GLY A 66 7.68 21.78 -35.66
CA GLY A 66 8.71 20.83 -35.18
C GLY A 66 8.35 19.34 -35.30
N ALA A 67 8.57 18.74 -36.47
CA ALA A 67 8.28 17.31 -36.70
C ALA A 67 9.12 16.36 -35.80
N ALA A 68 10.37 16.71 -35.48
CA ALA A 68 11.25 15.86 -34.68
C ALA A 68 10.81 15.72 -33.21
N LEU A 69 10.19 16.76 -32.65
CA LEU A 69 9.64 16.74 -31.28
C LEU A 69 8.35 15.90 -31.23
N GLN A 70 7.60 15.84 -32.33
CA GLN A 70 6.34 15.11 -32.42
C GLN A 70 6.50 13.60 -32.17
N ASP A 71 7.54 12.98 -32.72
CA ASP A 71 7.79 11.54 -32.52
C ASP A 71 8.16 11.20 -31.06
N GLN A 72 8.96 12.05 -30.41
CA GLN A 72 9.30 11.88 -28.99
C GLN A 72 8.06 12.02 -28.10
N LEU A 73 7.21 12.99 -28.40
CA LEU A 73 5.96 13.22 -27.66
C LEU A 73 4.91 12.13 -27.91
N LYS A 74 4.94 11.46 -29.06
CA LYS A 74 3.98 10.39 -29.38
C LYS A 74 4.03 9.25 -28.36
N ASN A 75 5.22 8.74 -28.06
CA ASN A 75 5.39 7.67 -27.05
C ASN A 75 4.92 8.12 -25.66
N ARG A 76 5.14 9.41 -25.33
CA ARG A 76 4.66 10.02 -24.10
C ARG A 76 3.14 10.09 -24.05
N LEU A 77 2.50 10.49 -25.15
CA LEU A 77 1.04 10.58 -25.28
C LEU A 77 0.36 9.21 -25.17
N ASP A 78 0.99 8.15 -25.70
CA ASP A 78 0.50 6.78 -25.54
C ASP A 78 0.57 6.30 -24.08
N ARG A 79 1.67 6.61 -23.38
CA ARG A 79 1.79 6.34 -21.92
C ARG A 79 0.79 7.17 -21.12
N ALA A 80 0.69 8.47 -21.39
CA ALA A 80 -0.28 9.38 -20.80
C ALA A 80 -1.72 8.86 -20.93
N THR A 81 -2.08 8.35 -22.12
CA THR A 81 -3.40 7.78 -22.38
C THR A 81 -3.65 6.52 -21.54
N ARG A 82 -2.65 5.66 -21.37
CA ARG A 82 -2.75 4.48 -20.50
C ARG A 82 -2.95 4.88 -19.04
N ILE A 83 -2.15 5.81 -18.51
CA ILE A 83 -2.26 6.31 -17.13
C ILE A 83 -3.67 6.88 -16.90
N TRP A 84 -4.14 7.78 -17.77
CA TRP A 84 -5.46 8.37 -17.65
C TRP A 84 -6.59 7.34 -17.69
N ARG A 85 -6.51 6.34 -18.59
CA ARG A 85 -7.51 5.26 -18.67
C ARG A 85 -7.54 4.45 -17.38
N ALA A 86 -6.40 4.09 -16.82
CA ALA A 86 -6.30 3.33 -15.57
C ALA A 86 -6.88 4.14 -14.39
N ARG A 87 -6.45 5.40 -14.25
CA ARG A 87 -6.93 6.33 -13.22
C ARG A 87 -8.45 6.55 -13.31
N SER A 88 -8.96 6.84 -14.50
CA SER A 88 -10.41 7.09 -14.71
C SER A 88 -11.25 5.84 -14.43
N ARG A 89 -10.74 4.63 -14.73
CA ARG A 89 -11.39 3.37 -14.36
C ARG A 89 -11.46 3.20 -12.85
N LEU A 90 -10.32 3.38 -12.17
CA LEU A 90 -10.24 3.29 -10.72
C LEU A 90 -11.19 4.29 -10.02
N GLN A 91 -11.22 5.54 -10.47
CA GLN A 91 -12.13 6.58 -9.94
C GLN A 91 -13.61 6.22 -10.08
N ARG A 92 -13.98 5.37 -11.04
CA ARG A 92 -15.36 4.86 -11.21
C ARG A 92 -15.61 3.51 -10.52
N GLY A 93 -14.62 2.97 -9.82
CA GLY A 93 -14.71 1.67 -9.16
C GLY A 93 -14.40 0.47 -10.07
N ASP A 94 -13.94 0.68 -11.31
CA ASP A 94 -13.60 -0.39 -12.27
C ASP A 94 -12.20 -1.01 -11.97
N HIS A 95 -11.95 -1.44 -10.73
CA HIS A 95 -10.64 -1.91 -10.25
C HIS A 95 -10.04 -3.02 -11.13
N ALA A 96 -10.86 -4.02 -11.50
CA ALA A 96 -10.43 -5.15 -12.32
C ALA A 96 -9.93 -4.75 -13.72
N LEU A 97 -10.44 -3.67 -14.29
CA LEU A 97 -10.00 -3.14 -15.59
C LEU A 97 -8.85 -2.14 -15.47
N ALA A 98 -8.63 -1.57 -14.28
CA ALA A 98 -7.54 -0.65 -14.00
C ALA A 98 -6.24 -1.40 -13.66
N GLU A 99 -6.33 -2.47 -12.85
CA GLU A 99 -5.17 -3.21 -12.30
C GLU A 99 -4.14 -3.61 -13.38
N PRO A 100 -4.52 -4.22 -14.52
CA PRO A 100 -3.53 -4.67 -15.50
C PRO A 100 -2.72 -3.52 -16.12
N ILE A 101 -3.37 -2.36 -16.32
CA ILE A 101 -2.69 -1.18 -16.89
C ILE A 101 -1.73 -0.58 -15.86
N PHE A 102 -2.16 -0.44 -14.60
CA PHE A 102 -1.27 0.03 -13.54
C PHE A 102 -0.10 -0.94 -13.31
N ALA A 103 -0.34 -2.25 -13.36
CA ALA A 103 0.70 -3.25 -13.21
C ALA A 103 1.75 -3.20 -14.34
N GLU A 104 1.35 -2.90 -15.58
CA GLU A 104 2.27 -2.70 -16.71
C GLU A 104 3.09 -1.40 -16.57
N LEU A 105 2.48 -0.34 -16.02
CA LEU A 105 3.10 0.97 -15.86
C LEU A 105 3.99 1.08 -14.61
N PHE A 106 3.75 0.26 -13.59
CA PHE A 106 4.42 0.32 -12.30
C PHE A 106 5.82 -0.28 -12.36
N GLU A 107 6.79 0.52 -11.96
CA GLU A 107 8.18 0.13 -11.79
C GLU A 107 8.71 0.82 -10.54
N ALA A 108 9.15 0.03 -9.55
CA ALA A 108 9.74 0.57 -8.34
C ALA A 108 11.17 1.03 -8.66
N ASP A 109 11.38 2.34 -8.67
CA ASP A 109 12.64 2.97 -9.05
C ASP A 109 12.95 4.09 -8.06
N PRO A 110 14.02 3.97 -7.24
CA PRO A 110 14.35 4.96 -6.22
C PRO A 110 14.67 6.34 -6.80
N THR A 111 15.04 6.42 -8.08
CA THR A 111 15.36 7.67 -8.77
C THR A 111 14.12 8.47 -9.15
N ARG A 112 12.94 7.83 -9.17
CA ARG A 112 11.66 8.46 -9.46
C ARG A 112 11.12 9.21 -8.25
N SER A 113 10.57 10.38 -8.48
CA SER A 113 10.13 11.30 -7.41
C SER A 113 9.03 12.25 -7.87
N ASN A 114 8.13 11.79 -8.73
CA ASN A 114 7.14 12.65 -9.37
C ASN A 114 5.69 12.19 -9.15
N GLU A 115 4.75 13.11 -9.39
CA GLU A 115 3.32 12.89 -9.20
C GLU A 115 2.77 11.72 -10.04
N THR A 116 3.25 11.55 -11.28
CA THR A 116 2.79 10.47 -12.15
C THR A 116 3.11 9.10 -11.55
N ASP A 117 4.30 8.93 -10.96
CA ASP A 117 4.67 7.67 -10.30
C ASP A 117 3.84 7.43 -9.04
N LEU A 118 3.48 8.48 -8.30
CA LEU A 118 2.57 8.36 -7.14
C LEU A 118 1.17 7.91 -7.58
N ILE A 119 0.64 8.49 -8.66
CA ILE A 119 -0.67 8.11 -9.24
C ILE A 119 -0.67 6.63 -9.65
N ILE A 120 0.42 6.15 -10.25
CA ILE A 120 0.57 4.76 -10.71
C ILE A 120 0.69 3.81 -9.50
N ALA A 121 1.57 4.11 -8.56
CA ALA A 121 1.81 3.28 -7.38
C ALA A 121 0.56 3.18 -6.50
N GLU A 122 -0.10 4.31 -6.20
CA GLU A 122 -1.32 4.33 -5.41
C GLU A 122 -2.49 3.68 -6.15
N GLY A 123 -2.58 3.89 -7.47
CA GLY A 123 -3.58 3.23 -8.31
C GLY A 123 -3.48 1.71 -8.27
N LEU A 124 -2.25 1.18 -8.40
CA LEU A 124 -1.97 -0.25 -8.30
C LEU A 124 -2.26 -0.79 -6.89
N LEU A 125 -1.84 -0.05 -5.85
CA LEU A 125 -2.12 -0.39 -4.46
C LEU A 125 -3.63 -0.56 -4.23
N ARG A 126 -4.43 0.44 -4.58
CA ARG A 126 -5.89 0.42 -4.41
C ARG A 126 -6.54 -0.77 -5.12
N CYS A 127 -6.13 -1.05 -6.36
CA CYS A 127 -6.65 -2.22 -7.10
C CYS A 127 -6.35 -3.54 -6.38
N ARG A 128 -5.14 -3.70 -5.84
CA ARG A 128 -4.72 -4.93 -5.15
C ARG A 128 -5.38 -5.08 -3.79
N LEU A 129 -5.57 -3.98 -3.05
CA LEU A 129 -6.30 -3.96 -1.79
C LEU A 129 -7.76 -4.37 -1.99
N GLU A 130 -8.44 -3.82 -3.00
CA GLU A 130 -9.84 -4.13 -3.32
C GLU A 130 -10.04 -5.63 -3.59
N ARG A 131 -9.12 -6.25 -4.33
CA ARG A 131 -9.18 -7.68 -4.64
C ARG A 131 -8.66 -8.58 -3.49
N GLY A 132 -8.23 -8.00 -2.38
CA GLY A 132 -7.66 -8.74 -1.24
C GLY A 132 -6.29 -9.38 -1.51
N ALA A 133 -5.55 -8.91 -2.52
CA ALA A 133 -4.23 -9.42 -2.91
C ALA A 133 -3.11 -8.74 -2.10
N MET A 134 -3.13 -8.94 -0.77
CA MET A 134 -2.25 -8.22 0.16
C MET A 134 -0.76 -8.46 -0.09
N GLU A 135 -0.38 -9.67 -0.49
CA GLU A 135 1.01 -10.00 -0.83
C GLU A 135 1.50 -9.14 -2.01
N ASP A 136 0.65 -8.94 -3.02
CA ASP A 136 0.99 -8.14 -4.19
C ASP A 136 0.90 -6.63 -3.89
N ALA A 137 0.10 -6.21 -2.91
CA ALA A 137 -0.09 -4.81 -2.53
C ALA A 137 1.11 -4.18 -1.80
N LEU A 138 2.00 -4.98 -1.21
CA LEU A 138 3.07 -4.48 -0.35
C LEU A 138 4.09 -3.60 -1.08
N LEU A 139 4.55 -3.98 -2.26
CA LEU A 139 5.56 -3.19 -2.97
C LEU A 139 5.01 -1.82 -3.43
N PRO A 140 3.82 -1.72 -4.06
CA PRO A 140 3.19 -0.43 -4.31
C PRO A 140 2.95 0.40 -3.05
N ALA A 141 2.61 -0.23 -1.91
CA ALA A 141 2.46 0.48 -0.65
C ALA A 141 3.77 1.16 -0.23
N LEU A 142 4.87 0.40 -0.17
CA LEU A 142 6.19 0.95 0.16
C LEU A 142 6.59 2.11 -0.77
N GLU A 143 6.28 2.00 -2.05
CA GLU A 143 6.56 3.04 -3.04
C GLU A 143 5.70 4.29 -2.85
N VAL A 144 4.40 4.14 -2.53
CA VAL A 144 3.54 5.27 -2.13
C VAL A 144 4.12 5.95 -0.88
N SER A 145 4.51 5.19 0.16
CA SER A 145 5.15 5.78 1.34
C SER A 145 6.39 6.60 0.96
N ARG A 146 7.24 6.05 0.08
CA ARG A 146 8.49 6.69 -0.36
C ARG A 146 8.23 8.00 -1.05
N LEU A 147 7.32 8.02 -2.02
CA LEU A 147 6.97 9.21 -2.79
C LEU A 147 6.32 10.29 -1.92
N LEU A 148 5.38 9.92 -1.03
CA LEU A 148 4.78 10.87 -0.09
C LEU A 148 5.82 11.49 0.84
N ARG A 149 6.80 10.71 1.31
CA ARG A 149 7.89 11.20 2.18
C ARG A 149 8.92 12.07 1.45
N LEU A 150 9.02 11.94 0.13
CA LEU A 150 9.73 12.90 -0.71
C LEU A 150 8.94 14.20 -0.95
N GLY A 151 7.74 14.33 -0.37
CA GLY A 151 6.87 15.50 -0.53
C GLY A 151 6.07 15.50 -1.84
N VAL A 152 6.06 14.38 -2.56
CA VAL A 152 5.21 14.21 -3.74
C VAL A 152 3.77 14.12 -3.27
N THR A 153 2.88 14.92 -3.85
CA THR A 153 1.46 14.92 -3.54
C THR A 153 0.64 14.80 -4.82
N THR A 154 -0.59 14.33 -4.69
CA THR A 154 -1.55 14.28 -5.80
C THR A 154 -2.97 14.43 -5.27
N ASP A 155 -3.84 15.02 -6.06
CA ASP A 155 -5.28 15.17 -5.75
C ASP A 155 -6.15 14.10 -6.43
N ARG A 156 -5.56 13.24 -7.28
CA ARG A 156 -6.31 12.35 -8.17
C ARG A 156 -7.22 11.36 -7.46
N TYR A 157 -6.91 11.03 -6.22
CA TYR A 157 -7.67 10.09 -5.41
C TYR A 157 -8.24 10.73 -4.14
N SER A 158 -8.33 12.07 -4.10
CA SER A 158 -8.83 12.82 -2.94
C SER A 158 -10.29 12.51 -2.58
N ASP A 159 -11.11 12.13 -3.56
CA ASP A 159 -12.50 11.68 -3.34
C ASP A 159 -12.62 10.24 -2.83
N LEU A 160 -11.51 9.49 -2.80
CA LEU A 160 -11.47 8.10 -2.33
C LEU A 160 -10.99 8.05 -0.87
N VAL A 161 -11.36 6.97 -0.16
CA VAL A 161 -10.87 6.74 1.21
C VAL A 161 -9.33 6.71 1.21
N PRO A 162 -8.65 7.48 2.09
CA PRO A 162 -7.20 7.46 2.18
C PRO A 162 -6.65 6.08 2.55
N VAL A 163 -5.72 5.58 1.74
CA VAL A 163 -5.01 4.30 1.99
C VAL A 163 -3.79 4.45 2.89
N TYR A 164 -3.34 5.69 3.10
CA TYR A 164 -2.12 6.04 3.82
C TYR A 164 -2.36 7.10 4.89
N ASP A 165 -1.56 7.02 5.95
CA ASP A 165 -1.42 8.04 6.99
C ASP A 165 -0.20 8.90 6.63
N PRO A 166 -0.32 10.22 6.41
CA PRO A 166 0.86 11.05 6.13
C PRO A 166 1.87 11.06 7.28
N ASP A 167 1.41 10.85 8.52
CA ASP A 167 2.27 10.86 9.70
C ASP A 167 2.98 9.52 9.91
N GLN A 168 2.54 8.46 9.22
CA GLN A 168 3.08 7.12 9.42
C GLN A 168 3.29 6.35 8.12
N PRO A 169 4.45 5.73 7.94
CA PRO A 169 4.81 5.04 6.70
C PRO A 169 4.10 3.68 6.51
N LEU A 170 2.84 3.52 6.96
CA LEU A 170 2.05 2.31 6.82
C LEU A 170 0.77 2.54 6.04
N CYS A 171 0.45 1.57 5.17
CA CYS A 171 -0.84 1.48 4.52
C CYS A 171 -1.90 0.96 5.51
N HIS A 172 -3.00 1.69 5.69
CA HIS A 172 -4.07 1.39 6.65
C HIS A 172 -4.68 -0.01 6.47
N PHE A 173 -4.72 -0.48 5.23
CA PHE A 173 -5.39 -1.71 4.82
C PHE A 173 -4.42 -2.87 4.57
N LEU A 174 -3.15 -2.72 4.95
CA LEU A 174 -2.10 -3.72 4.72
C LEU A 174 -1.50 -4.25 6.04
N PRO A 175 -2.30 -4.92 6.89
CA PRO A 175 -1.79 -5.53 8.12
C PRO A 175 -0.74 -6.60 7.77
N PRO A 176 0.22 -6.88 8.68
CA PRO A 176 1.26 -7.89 8.47
C PRO A 176 0.72 -9.33 8.68
N VAL A 177 -0.32 -9.66 7.94
CA VAL A 177 -0.94 -10.97 7.88
C VAL A 177 -1.36 -11.24 6.44
N TRP A 178 -1.05 -12.44 5.98
CA TRP A 178 -1.27 -12.89 4.62
C TRP A 178 -2.06 -14.19 4.62
N VAL A 179 -2.55 -14.58 3.47
CA VAL A 179 -3.41 -15.76 3.34
C VAL A 179 -2.78 -16.80 2.41
N ASP A 180 -2.03 -16.35 1.41
CA ASP A 180 -1.40 -17.17 0.39
C ASP A 180 0.12 -17.28 0.60
N ASP A 181 0.57 -18.45 1.07
CA ASP A 181 2.00 -18.70 1.31
C ASP A 181 2.79 -18.91 0.00
N SER A 182 2.11 -19.22 -1.11
CA SER A 182 2.77 -19.54 -2.38
C SER A 182 3.49 -18.34 -3.00
N LYS A 183 3.06 -17.12 -2.68
CA LYS A 183 3.64 -15.87 -3.20
C LYS A 183 4.77 -15.31 -2.34
N VAL A 184 4.91 -15.78 -1.10
CA VAL A 184 5.84 -15.22 -0.12
C VAL A 184 7.31 -15.23 -0.61
N PRO A 185 7.84 -16.31 -1.22
CA PRO A 185 9.23 -16.30 -1.73
C PRO A 185 9.48 -15.28 -2.85
N ARG A 186 8.47 -15.00 -3.69
CA ARG A 186 8.57 -13.94 -4.72
C ARG A 186 8.61 -12.57 -4.05
N LEU A 187 7.76 -12.36 -3.05
CA LEU A 187 7.66 -11.09 -2.34
C LEU A 187 8.94 -10.75 -1.58
N ILE A 188 9.55 -11.73 -0.89
CA ILE A 188 10.85 -11.54 -0.22
C ILE A 188 11.90 -11.06 -1.21
N ARG A 189 12.02 -11.71 -2.38
CA ARG A 189 12.97 -11.27 -3.43
C ARG A 189 12.71 -9.85 -3.93
N HIS A 190 11.44 -9.45 -4.05
CA HIS A 190 11.10 -8.08 -4.42
C HIS A 190 11.51 -7.07 -3.33
N LEU A 191 11.30 -7.40 -2.06
CA LEU A 191 11.74 -6.57 -0.93
C LEU A 191 13.27 -6.45 -0.87
N ASP A 192 14.01 -7.53 -1.15
CA ASP A 192 15.48 -7.52 -1.20
C ASP A 192 16.02 -6.59 -2.30
N SER A 193 15.28 -6.45 -3.41
CA SER A 193 15.64 -5.56 -4.52
C SER A 193 15.09 -4.15 -4.39
N TRP A 194 14.20 -3.89 -3.43
CA TRP A 194 13.54 -2.60 -3.30
C TRP A 194 14.45 -1.62 -2.56
N ASP A 195 14.62 -0.43 -3.13
CA ASP A 195 15.44 0.64 -2.55
C ASP A 195 14.54 1.74 -1.98
N SER A 196 14.75 2.05 -0.69
CA SER A 196 14.06 3.12 0.02
C SER A 196 14.44 4.53 -0.45
N GLY A 197 15.43 4.68 -1.34
CA GLY A 197 15.97 5.97 -1.75
C GLY A 197 16.72 6.69 -0.62
N GLY A 198 17.27 5.93 0.32
CA GLY A 198 17.98 6.44 1.50
C GLY A 198 17.11 6.75 2.72
N ASP A 199 15.80 6.48 2.68
CA ASP A 199 14.93 6.65 3.84
C ASP A 199 15.07 5.49 4.83
N SER A 200 15.78 5.74 5.94
CA SER A 200 16.04 4.73 6.98
C SER A 200 14.76 4.21 7.67
N THR A 201 13.72 5.03 7.76
CA THR A 201 12.45 4.60 8.38
C THR A 201 11.73 3.63 7.47
N LEU A 202 11.71 3.89 6.16
CA LEU A 202 11.12 2.97 5.20
C LEU A 202 11.94 1.69 5.02
N SER A 203 13.27 1.79 5.07
CA SER A 203 14.14 0.62 5.09
C SER A 203 13.83 -0.28 6.29
N ASP A 204 13.59 0.28 7.48
CA ASP A 204 13.16 -0.46 8.68
C ASP A 204 11.78 -1.10 8.48
N VAL A 205 10.80 -0.36 7.97
CA VAL A 205 9.45 -0.89 7.66
C VAL A 205 9.53 -2.07 6.69
N ALA A 206 10.28 -1.93 5.58
CA ALA A 206 10.48 -3.00 4.61
C ALA A 206 11.18 -4.22 5.23
N GLY A 207 12.22 -3.99 6.05
CA GLY A 207 12.94 -5.03 6.77
C GLY A 207 12.04 -5.81 7.75
N GLN A 208 11.11 -5.13 8.44
CA GLN A 208 10.17 -5.78 9.36
C GLN A 208 9.08 -6.58 8.63
N TYR A 209 8.57 -6.08 7.49
CA TYR A 209 7.69 -6.88 6.64
C TYR A 209 8.41 -8.13 6.11
N ARG A 210 9.65 -7.99 5.67
CA ARG A 210 10.50 -9.11 5.25
C ARG A 210 10.67 -10.14 6.37
N PHE A 211 11.00 -9.70 7.59
CA PHE A 211 11.11 -10.57 8.76
C PHE A 211 9.81 -11.34 9.04
N LEU A 212 8.66 -10.66 8.98
CA LEU A 212 7.35 -11.29 9.18
C LEU A 212 7.02 -12.34 8.10
N LEU A 213 7.47 -12.12 6.87
CA LEU A 213 7.33 -13.06 5.75
C LEU A 213 8.25 -14.27 5.89
N GLU A 214 9.50 -14.07 6.31
CA GLU A 214 10.45 -15.16 6.59
C GLU A 214 10.01 -16.03 7.77
N ASN A 215 9.56 -15.39 8.85
CA ASN A 215 8.99 -16.08 9.99
C ASN A 215 7.82 -16.97 9.58
N ARG A 216 6.98 -16.47 8.66
CA ARG A 216 5.85 -17.22 8.12
C ARG A 216 6.28 -18.45 7.32
N LEU A 217 7.40 -18.39 6.60
CA LEU A 217 7.97 -19.55 5.91
C LEU A 217 8.72 -20.52 6.86
N GLY A 218 8.84 -20.18 8.15
CA GLY A 218 9.62 -20.94 9.11
C GLY A 218 11.13 -20.87 8.85
N THR A 219 11.61 -19.91 8.04
CA THR A 219 13.04 -19.73 7.78
C THR A 219 13.73 -19.00 8.93
N ILE A 220 12.97 -18.26 9.74
CA ILE A 220 13.45 -17.52 10.92
C ILE A 220 12.47 -17.73 12.08
N SER A 221 13.00 -17.99 13.27
CA SER A 221 12.23 -17.93 14.51
C SER A 221 12.14 -16.50 15.02
N PRO A 222 10.97 -16.07 15.54
CA PRO A 222 10.81 -14.73 16.06
C PRO A 222 11.49 -14.67 17.45
N ASN A 223 12.75 -14.25 17.47
CA ASN A 223 13.48 -13.98 18.69
C ASN A 223 13.84 -12.51 18.76
N ALA A 224 13.62 -11.87 19.90
CA ALA A 224 13.99 -10.48 20.13
C ALA A 224 15.47 -10.17 19.86
N GLY A 225 16.35 -11.17 19.93
CA GLY A 225 17.78 -11.04 19.59
C GLY A 225 18.08 -11.04 18.09
N ASP A 226 17.19 -11.60 17.27
CA ASP A 226 17.33 -11.69 15.81
C ASP A 226 16.60 -10.54 15.08
N MET A 227 15.99 -9.64 15.85
CA MET A 227 15.31 -8.50 15.29
C MET A 227 16.31 -7.54 14.63
N PRO A 228 15.95 -6.95 13.47
CA PRO A 228 16.75 -5.89 12.87
C PRO A 228 16.94 -4.76 13.88
N ASP A 229 18.16 -4.21 13.93
CA ASP A 229 18.47 -3.04 14.73
C ASP A 229 17.55 -1.90 14.32
N SER A 230 16.60 -1.58 15.19
CA SER A 230 15.68 -0.47 14.98
C SER A 230 16.52 0.81 14.97
N PRO A 231 16.44 1.65 13.91
CA PRO A 231 17.12 2.93 13.92
C PRO A 231 16.70 3.72 15.17
N VAL A 232 17.66 4.47 15.71
CA VAL A 232 17.51 5.27 16.94
C VAL A 232 16.14 5.95 16.93
N ARG A 233 15.34 5.70 17.98
CA ARG A 233 14.01 6.30 18.17
C ARG A 233 14.09 7.78 17.87
N SER A 234 13.40 8.22 16.82
CA SER A 234 13.16 9.64 16.60
C SER A 234 12.43 10.20 17.83
N ALA A 235 12.84 11.38 18.28
CA ALA A 235 12.24 12.04 19.45
C ALA A 235 10.75 12.39 19.25
N ASP A 236 10.26 12.29 18.00
CA ASP A 236 9.03 12.94 17.53
C ASP A 236 7.79 12.02 17.41
N GLY A 237 7.80 10.82 18.01
CA GLY A 237 6.58 10.00 18.15
C GLY A 237 6.72 8.55 17.69
N GLU A 238 5.71 7.73 18.04
CA GLU A 238 5.65 6.31 17.67
C GLU A 238 5.56 6.17 16.14
N SER A 239 6.65 5.72 15.52
CA SER A 239 6.71 5.46 14.08
C SER A 239 5.79 4.29 13.72
N GLY A 240 5.29 4.26 12.48
CA GLY A 240 4.60 3.08 11.93
C GLY A 240 5.41 1.79 12.09
N SER A 241 6.74 1.87 12.10
CA SER A 241 7.61 0.72 12.36
C SER A 241 7.47 0.15 13.77
N GLU A 242 7.00 0.90 14.77
CA GLU A 242 6.77 0.34 16.11
C GLU A 242 5.58 -0.64 16.12
N LEU A 243 4.55 -0.40 15.32
CA LEU A 243 3.39 -1.30 15.22
C LEU A 243 3.77 -2.64 14.57
N LEU A 244 4.59 -2.60 13.52
CA LEU A 244 5.15 -3.81 12.89
C LEU A 244 6.09 -4.56 13.84
N ARG A 245 6.90 -3.83 14.62
CA ARG A 245 7.73 -4.40 15.67
C ARG A 245 6.90 -5.10 16.74
N TRP A 246 5.79 -4.52 17.17
CA TRP A 246 4.87 -5.20 18.08
C TRP A 246 4.25 -6.44 17.45
N SER A 247 3.95 -6.43 16.15
CA SER A 247 3.51 -7.64 15.44
C SER A 247 4.52 -8.77 15.55
N ILE A 248 5.81 -8.48 15.37
CA ILE A 248 6.91 -9.44 15.54
C ILE A 248 6.97 -9.94 16.98
N LEU A 249 7.14 -9.03 17.94
CA LEU A 249 7.34 -9.35 19.36
C LEU A 249 6.12 -10.01 20.02
N SER A 250 4.93 -9.80 19.47
CA SER A 250 3.70 -10.45 19.95
C SER A 250 3.69 -11.96 19.71
N ARG A 251 4.55 -12.44 18.81
CA ARG A 251 4.73 -13.85 18.42
C ARG A 251 6.08 -14.42 18.85
N ASP A 252 6.85 -13.69 19.65
CA ASP A 252 8.16 -14.10 20.14
C ASP A 252 8.09 -15.44 20.89
N GLU A 253 9.11 -16.28 20.80
CA GLU A 253 9.15 -17.58 21.49
C GLU A 253 9.04 -17.43 23.02
N SER A 254 9.55 -16.33 23.58
CA SER A 254 9.51 -16.03 25.01
C SER A 254 8.14 -15.50 25.46
N PRO A 255 7.44 -16.20 26.38
CA PRO A 255 6.17 -15.72 26.94
C PRO A 255 6.29 -14.35 27.64
N ASP A 256 7.46 -14.02 28.20
CA ASP A 256 7.70 -12.74 28.86
C ASP A 256 7.84 -11.58 27.88
N VAL A 257 8.43 -11.83 26.69
CA VAL A 257 8.47 -10.84 25.61
C VAL A 257 7.05 -10.58 25.10
N ARG A 258 6.27 -11.65 24.83
CA ARG A 258 4.87 -11.50 24.40
C ARG A 258 4.04 -10.75 25.44
N ARG A 259 4.14 -11.11 26.72
CA ARG A 259 3.43 -10.45 27.84
C ARG A 259 3.74 -8.95 27.92
N ARG A 260 5.02 -8.56 27.89
CA ARG A 260 5.44 -7.14 27.92
C ARG A 260 4.92 -6.39 26.71
N THR A 261 4.93 -7.01 25.54
CA THR A 261 4.42 -6.43 24.30
C THR A 261 2.91 -6.21 24.38
N ARG A 262 2.15 -7.18 24.89
CA ARG A 262 0.70 -7.03 25.14
C ARG A 262 0.37 -5.86 26.07
N VAL A 263 1.13 -5.69 27.16
CA VAL A 263 0.93 -4.54 28.07
C VAL A 263 1.11 -3.21 27.34
N ARG A 264 2.12 -3.09 26.48
CA ARG A 264 2.36 -1.88 25.68
C ARG A 264 1.23 -1.64 24.68
N MET A 265 0.86 -2.64 23.90
CA MET A 265 -0.24 -2.57 22.93
C MET A 265 -1.55 -2.16 23.61
N GLN A 266 -1.85 -2.76 24.77
CA GLN A 266 -3.05 -2.44 25.53
C GLN A 266 -3.05 -1.00 26.06
N SER A 267 -1.90 -0.48 26.48
CA SER A 267 -1.79 0.91 26.96
C SER A 267 -1.99 1.95 25.84
N GLN A 268 -1.79 1.55 24.58
CA GLN A 268 -1.95 2.42 23.42
C GLN A 268 -3.34 2.33 22.79
N LEU A 269 -4.06 1.23 22.99
CA LEU A 269 -5.30 0.91 22.29
C LEU A 269 -6.31 2.08 22.22
N ASP A 270 -6.55 2.79 23.32
CA ASP A 270 -7.55 3.85 23.36
C ASP A 270 -7.14 5.13 22.62
N ARG A 271 -5.84 5.34 22.40
CA ARG A 271 -5.26 6.57 21.85
C ARG A 271 -5.06 6.55 20.34
N GLN A 272 -5.18 5.39 19.71
CA GLN A 272 -4.87 5.21 18.29
C GLN A 272 -6.08 5.46 17.38
N PRO A 273 -5.91 5.81 16.10
CA PRO A 273 -6.99 5.87 15.11
C PRO A 273 -7.63 4.50 14.87
N GLY A 274 -8.84 4.47 14.29
CA GLY A 274 -9.67 3.26 14.11
C GLY A 274 -8.92 2.09 13.46
N TRP A 275 -8.23 2.33 12.34
CA TRP A 275 -7.49 1.29 11.62
C TRP A 275 -6.39 0.64 12.48
N LYS A 276 -5.65 1.45 13.26
CA LYS A 276 -4.64 0.93 14.20
C LYS A 276 -5.26 0.17 15.35
N LYS A 277 -6.39 0.63 15.89
CA LYS A 277 -7.09 -0.12 16.94
C LYS A 277 -7.46 -1.51 16.45
N ALA A 278 -7.94 -1.63 15.21
CA ALA A 278 -8.23 -2.91 14.59
C ALA A 278 -6.98 -3.81 14.50
N TRP A 279 -5.83 -3.25 14.07
CA TRP A 279 -4.57 -3.99 14.05
C TRP A 279 -4.12 -4.42 15.45
N LEU A 280 -4.19 -3.52 16.44
CA LEU A 280 -3.82 -3.84 17.83
C LEU A 280 -4.71 -4.93 18.44
N HIS A 281 -6.03 -4.87 18.24
CA HIS A 281 -6.94 -5.94 18.66
C HIS A 281 -6.58 -7.27 18.00
N PHE A 282 -6.25 -7.26 16.70
CA PHE A 282 -5.81 -8.45 15.99
C PHE A 282 -4.52 -9.01 16.61
N LEU A 283 -3.48 -8.19 16.75
CA LEU A 283 -2.18 -8.60 17.31
C LEU A 283 -2.28 -9.09 18.76
N LEU A 284 -3.06 -8.41 19.60
CA LEU A 284 -3.38 -8.85 20.96
C LEU A 284 -4.07 -10.21 20.95
N GLY A 285 -5.05 -10.39 20.06
CA GLY A 285 -5.76 -11.64 19.87
C GLY A 285 -4.84 -12.80 19.53
N ILE A 286 -4.01 -12.64 18.49
CA ILE A 286 -3.01 -13.65 18.10
C ILE A 286 -2.06 -13.96 19.25
N SER A 287 -1.49 -12.94 19.89
CA SER A 287 -0.55 -13.12 20.99
C SER A 287 -1.13 -13.88 22.18
N LEU A 288 -2.42 -13.68 22.49
CA LEU A 288 -3.12 -14.36 23.58
C LEU A 288 -3.48 -15.82 23.23
N LEU A 289 -3.69 -16.13 21.94
CA LEU A 289 -3.96 -17.50 21.50
C LEU A 289 -2.72 -18.41 21.58
N GLU A 290 -1.51 -17.82 21.55
CA GLU A 290 -0.23 -18.51 21.74
C GLU A 290 0.08 -18.84 23.21
N GLU A 291 -0.70 -18.35 24.16
CA GLU A 291 -0.46 -18.58 25.59
C GLU A 291 -1.07 -19.90 26.07
N ASP A 292 -0.40 -20.51 27.05
CA ASP A 292 -0.95 -21.64 27.78
C ASP A 292 -2.11 -21.19 28.67
N GLY A 293 -3.17 -22.00 28.67
CA GLY A 293 -4.33 -21.82 29.54
C GLY A 293 -5.55 -21.21 28.86
N ASP A 294 -6.71 -21.84 29.11
CA ASP A 294 -7.98 -21.48 28.48
C ASP A 294 -8.41 -20.03 28.74
N GLY A 295 -8.04 -19.45 29.87
CA GLY A 295 -8.43 -18.09 30.24
C GLY A 295 -7.87 -17.04 29.27
N LEU A 296 -6.56 -17.09 29.00
CA LEU A 296 -5.90 -16.17 28.07
C LEU A 296 -6.37 -16.39 26.64
N ARG A 297 -6.53 -17.65 26.23
CA ARG A 297 -7.05 -17.96 24.88
C ARG A 297 -8.47 -17.47 24.66
N ARG A 298 -9.35 -17.55 25.67
CA ARG A 298 -10.68 -16.93 25.61
C ARG A 298 -10.60 -15.41 25.48
N GLN A 299 -9.68 -14.75 26.21
CA GLN A 299 -9.45 -13.32 26.01
C GLN A 299 -8.95 -13.03 24.59
N GLY A 300 -8.10 -13.88 24.01
CA GLY A 300 -7.66 -13.78 22.63
C GLY A 300 -8.82 -13.81 21.63
N LEU A 301 -9.76 -14.75 21.80
CA LEU A 301 -11.00 -14.78 21.00
C LEU A 301 -11.83 -13.49 21.16
N VAL A 302 -11.93 -12.94 22.37
CA VAL A 302 -12.63 -11.67 22.61
C VAL A 302 -11.94 -10.52 21.87
N GLN A 303 -10.60 -10.45 21.89
CA GLN A 303 -9.84 -9.45 21.15
C GLN A 303 -10.08 -9.55 19.64
N LEU A 304 -10.07 -10.77 19.08
CA LEU A 304 -10.37 -10.99 17.67
C LEU A 304 -11.82 -10.63 17.31
N ALA A 305 -12.78 -10.86 18.20
CA ALA A 305 -14.21 -10.57 17.98
C ALA A 305 -14.51 -9.08 17.81
N TRP A 306 -13.64 -8.18 18.31
CA TRP A 306 -13.78 -6.73 18.08
C TRP A 306 -13.76 -6.37 16.59
N LEU A 307 -13.00 -7.10 15.78
CA LEU A 307 -12.83 -6.80 14.36
C LEU A 307 -14.13 -6.93 13.57
N PRO A 308 -14.76 -8.10 13.47
CA PRO A 308 -16.03 -8.22 12.75
C PRO A 308 -17.17 -7.43 13.41
N ALA A 309 -17.10 -7.19 14.72
CA ALA A 309 -18.13 -6.43 15.44
C ALA A 309 -18.08 -4.92 15.19
N ARG A 310 -16.88 -4.34 15.05
CA ARG A 310 -16.71 -2.87 15.01
C ARG A 310 -16.02 -2.37 13.74
N TYR A 311 -15.12 -3.15 13.17
CA TYR A 311 -14.21 -2.73 12.10
C TYR A 311 -14.45 -3.48 10.79
N SER A 312 -15.57 -4.19 10.63
CA SER A 312 -15.87 -4.98 9.41
C SER A 312 -15.94 -4.13 8.14
N ASN A 313 -16.46 -2.90 8.23
CA ASN A 313 -16.52 -1.98 7.10
C ASN A 313 -15.16 -1.30 6.82
N GLU A 314 -14.36 -1.03 7.85
CA GLU A 314 -13.08 -0.33 7.74
C GLU A 314 -11.91 -1.29 7.43
N GLN A 315 -11.99 -2.53 7.89
CA GLN A 315 -10.92 -3.54 7.81
C GLN A 315 -11.54 -4.90 7.46
N PRO A 316 -12.20 -5.04 6.29
CA PRO A 316 -12.91 -6.26 5.91
C PRO A 316 -11.96 -7.46 5.82
N TYR A 317 -10.77 -7.26 5.24
CA TYR A 317 -9.74 -8.30 5.15
C TYR A 317 -9.31 -8.83 6.53
N LEU A 318 -8.97 -7.93 7.44
CA LEU A 318 -8.51 -8.34 8.78
C LEU A 318 -9.64 -8.97 9.59
N SER A 319 -10.87 -8.50 9.40
CA SER A 319 -12.08 -9.07 10.02
C SER A 319 -12.34 -10.50 9.54
N GLY A 320 -12.24 -10.75 8.23
CA GLY A 320 -12.42 -12.09 7.68
C GLY A 320 -11.36 -13.09 8.18
N ILE A 321 -10.10 -12.66 8.26
CA ILE A 321 -9.03 -13.47 8.87
C ILE A 321 -9.31 -13.73 10.34
N ALA A 322 -9.70 -12.72 11.12
CA ALA A 322 -10.01 -12.87 12.54
C ALA A 322 -11.12 -13.90 12.76
N MET A 323 -12.19 -13.86 11.96
CA MET A 323 -13.28 -14.84 12.02
C MET A 323 -12.80 -16.27 11.73
N ALA A 324 -11.96 -16.46 10.71
CA ALA A 324 -11.41 -17.77 10.40
C ALA A 324 -10.53 -18.32 11.52
N ILE A 325 -9.68 -17.46 12.11
CA ILE A 325 -8.84 -17.84 13.27
C ILE A 325 -9.70 -18.22 14.47
N MET A 326 -10.73 -17.42 14.77
CA MET A 326 -11.66 -17.73 15.85
C MET A 326 -12.40 -19.06 15.62
N ALA A 327 -12.84 -19.33 14.39
CA ALA A 327 -13.53 -20.59 14.06
C ALA A 327 -12.60 -21.81 14.27
N ASN A 328 -11.36 -21.72 13.79
CA ASN A 328 -10.37 -22.78 13.97
C ASN A 328 -10.04 -23.01 15.45
N GLU A 329 -9.89 -21.94 16.23
CA GLU A 329 -9.64 -22.05 17.66
C GLU A 329 -10.84 -22.64 18.43
N LEU A 330 -12.08 -22.30 18.05
CA LEU A 330 -13.29 -22.92 18.61
C LEU A 330 -13.37 -24.42 18.28
N ALA A 331 -13.06 -24.80 17.03
CA ALA A 331 -13.03 -26.19 16.62
C ALA A 331 -11.97 -26.98 17.39
N ARG A 332 -10.77 -26.41 17.56
CA ARG A 332 -9.67 -27.00 18.36
C ARG A 332 -10.05 -27.19 19.83
N GLN A 333 -10.96 -26.38 20.36
CA GLN A 333 -11.55 -26.55 21.71
C GLN A 333 -12.72 -27.55 21.75
N GLY A 334 -13.02 -28.26 20.66
CA GLY A 334 -14.14 -29.21 20.55
C GLY A 334 -15.51 -28.56 20.35
N LYS A 335 -15.58 -27.24 20.14
CA LYS A 335 -16.84 -26.49 19.95
C LYS A 335 -17.24 -26.42 18.48
N ILE A 336 -17.43 -27.58 17.86
CA ILE A 336 -17.61 -27.70 16.40
C ILE A 336 -18.82 -26.89 15.88
N ASP A 337 -19.96 -26.91 16.57
CA ASP A 337 -21.15 -26.17 16.13
C ASP A 337 -20.98 -24.63 16.22
N ALA A 338 -20.14 -24.15 17.14
CA ALA A 338 -19.82 -22.73 17.22
C ALA A 338 -18.87 -22.33 16.07
N ALA A 339 -17.86 -23.17 15.78
CA ALA A 339 -16.96 -22.98 14.66
C ALA A 339 -17.71 -22.95 13.31
N ARG A 340 -18.62 -23.91 13.08
CA ARG A 340 -19.46 -23.96 11.86
C ARG A 340 -20.31 -22.70 11.70
N ARG A 341 -20.97 -22.25 12.76
CA ARG A 341 -21.79 -21.02 12.71
C ARG A 341 -20.96 -19.79 12.38
N LEU A 342 -19.80 -19.65 13.01
CA LEU A 342 -18.92 -18.52 12.75
C LEU A 342 -18.35 -18.55 11.31
N TYR A 343 -18.05 -19.74 10.80
CA TYR A 343 -17.62 -19.91 9.41
C TYR A 343 -18.74 -19.61 8.40
N ALA A 344 -19.98 -20.04 8.68
CA ALA A 344 -21.13 -19.68 7.86
C ALA A 344 -21.34 -18.16 7.83
N GLU A 345 -21.21 -17.48 8.97
CA GLU A 345 -21.28 -16.03 9.06
C GLU A 345 -20.15 -15.36 8.26
N LEU A 346 -18.91 -15.88 8.33
CA LEU A 346 -17.79 -15.39 7.53
C LEU A 346 -18.10 -15.47 6.02
N LYS A 347 -18.66 -16.58 5.55
CA LYS A 347 -19.06 -16.78 4.15
C LYS A 347 -20.21 -15.87 3.72
N GLU A 348 -21.16 -15.62 4.62
CA GLU A 348 -22.27 -14.70 4.36
C GLU A 348 -21.79 -13.25 4.28
N ARG A 349 -20.94 -12.80 5.20
CA ARG A 349 -20.52 -11.39 5.31
C ARG A 349 -19.39 -11.02 4.34
N PHE A 350 -18.51 -11.97 4.02
CA PHE A 350 -17.35 -11.74 3.16
C PHE A 350 -17.21 -12.85 2.11
N PRO A 351 -18.17 -13.01 1.18
CA PRO A 351 -18.23 -14.16 0.27
C PRO A 351 -16.98 -14.34 -0.60
N ASP A 352 -16.34 -13.24 -1.00
CA ASP A 352 -15.15 -13.22 -1.85
C ASP A 352 -13.83 -13.13 -1.06
N HIS A 353 -13.86 -13.40 0.25
CA HIS A 353 -12.69 -13.24 1.09
C HIS A 353 -11.59 -14.28 0.75
N PRO A 354 -10.31 -13.86 0.62
CA PRO A 354 -9.23 -14.75 0.19
C PRO A 354 -8.97 -15.93 1.15
N VAL A 355 -9.47 -15.86 2.39
CA VAL A 355 -9.31 -16.94 3.37
C VAL A 355 -9.85 -18.29 2.88
N PHE A 356 -10.85 -18.28 2.00
CA PHE A 356 -11.43 -19.50 1.44
C PHE A 356 -10.52 -20.22 0.45
N SER A 357 -9.51 -19.55 -0.12
CA SER A 357 -8.52 -20.19 -0.99
C SER A 357 -7.30 -20.73 -0.23
N SER A 358 -7.25 -20.56 1.10
CA SER A 358 -6.08 -20.92 1.90
C SER A 358 -6.30 -22.18 2.69
N ALA A 359 -5.51 -23.22 2.38
CA ALA A 359 -5.50 -24.46 3.12
C ALA A 359 -5.30 -24.24 4.62
N LYS A 360 -4.42 -23.29 5.02
CA LYS A 360 -4.11 -22.98 6.41
C LYS A 360 -5.33 -22.68 7.27
N TYR A 361 -6.31 -21.96 6.71
CA TYR A 361 -7.51 -21.57 7.42
C TYR A 361 -8.67 -22.54 7.22
N MET A 362 -8.51 -23.49 6.28
CA MET A 362 -9.50 -24.47 5.86
C MET A 362 -9.20 -25.90 6.36
N THR A 363 -8.22 -26.09 7.26
CA THR A 363 -7.70 -27.41 7.70
C THR A 363 -8.61 -28.22 8.61
N GLY A 364 -9.88 -27.88 8.74
CA GLY A 364 -10.81 -28.63 9.57
C GLY A 364 -11.43 -29.82 8.84
N GLU A 365 -11.22 -31.06 9.32
CA GLU A 365 -12.06 -32.22 8.92
C GLU A 365 -13.57 -31.92 9.06
N TRP A 366 -13.93 -30.96 9.91
CA TRP A 366 -15.29 -30.46 10.12
C TRP A 366 -15.86 -29.64 8.95
N ILE A 367 -15.03 -29.22 7.99
CA ILE A 367 -15.45 -28.47 6.79
C ILE A 367 -15.73 -29.42 5.62
N GLU A 368 -14.92 -30.47 5.44
CA GLU A 368 -15.04 -31.40 4.30
C GLU A 368 -16.36 -32.19 4.30
N GLY A 369 -16.93 -32.46 5.49
CA GLY A 369 -18.19 -33.20 5.61
C GLY A 369 -19.42 -32.51 5.00
N ASP A 370 -19.40 -31.17 4.89
CA ASP A 370 -20.52 -30.37 4.38
C ASP A 370 -20.30 -29.84 2.94
N MET A 371 -19.09 -29.90 2.40
CA MET A 371 -18.84 -29.51 0.99
C MET A 371 -19.17 -30.63 -0.02
N ILE A 372 -19.31 -31.87 0.44
CA ILE A 372 -19.56 -33.06 -0.40
C ILE A 372 -21.07 -33.43 -0.41
N ARG A 373 -21.92 -32.72 0.34
CA ARG A 373 -23.38 -32.90 0.35
C ARG A 373 -24.08 -31.67 -0.21
#